data_AF-A0A4D4N5R8-F1
#
_entry.id   AF-A0A4D4N5R8-F1
#
_cell.length_a   1.000
_cell.length_b   1.000
_cell.length_c   1.000
_cell.angle_alpha   90.00
_cell.angle_beta   90.00
_cell.angle_gamma   90.00
#
_symmetry.space_group_name_H-M   'P 1'
#
loop_
_entity.id
_entity.type
_entity.pdbx_description
1 polymer ?
#
loop_
_entity_poly.entity_id
_entity_poly.type
_entity_poly.pdbx_seq_one_letter_code
_entity_poly.pdbx_strand_id
1 'polypeptide(L)' 'MRKAGLTLHHRDSITQFPPSVRVTRRVHDQHHRPLEITDLVADARLDALVYEFTLPAAG' A
#
# COMPACT_ATOMS: atom_id res chain seq x y z
N MET A 1 -1.08 3.64 30.90
CA MET A 1 -1.16 2.69 29.77
C MET A 1 -0.39 3.27 28.59
N ARG A 2 0.81 2.76 28.29
CA ARG A 2 1.52 3.13 27.05
C ARG A 2 0.82 2.38 25.91
N LYS A 3 0.23 3.08 24.94
CA LYS A 3 -0.23 2.44 23.69
C LYS A 3 0.99 1.79 23.05
N ALA A 4 1.00 0.47 22.92
CA ALA A 4 2.00 -0.18 22.09
C ALA A 4 1.80 0.37 20.66
N GLY A 5 2.75 1.14 20.15
CA GLY A 5 2.65 1.73 18.82
C GLY A 5 2.71 0.62 17.77
N LEU A 6 1.73 0.57 16.87
CA LEU A 6 1.79 -0.25 15.67
C LEU A 6 2.75 0.44 14.68
N THR A 7 3.79 -0.27 14.23
CA THR A 7 4.66 0.23 13.16
C THR A 7 4.25 -0.41 11.85
N LEU A 8 4.15 0.41 10.81
CA LEU A 8 3.66 0.02 9.50
C LEU A 8 4.79 0.09 8.48
N HIS A 9 4.89 -0.95 7.68
CA HIS A 9 5.77 -1.01 6.53
C HIS A 9 4.90 -1.11 5.29
N HIS A 10 5.09 -0.19 4.36
CA HIS A 10 4.45 -0.25 3.05
C HIS A 10 5.53 -0.52 1.99
N ARG A 11 5.17 -1.29 0.97
CA ARG A 11 6.01 -1.54 -0.20
C ARG A 11 5.14 -1.51 -1.45
N ASP A 12 5.53 -0.66 -2.39
CA ASP A 12 4.91 -0.57 -3.69
C ASP A 12 5.82 -1.23 -4.73
N SER A 13 5.22 -2.09 -5.55
CA SER A 13 5.81 -2.63 -6.77
C SER A 13 5.11 -2.01 -7.97
N ILE A 14 5.85 -1.26 -8.77
CA ILE A 14 5.34 -0.52 -9.92
C ILE A 14 5.88 -1.19 -11.19
N THR A 15 4.98 -1.66 -12.04
CA THR A 15 5.31 -2.31 -13.32
C THR A 15 4.70 -1.51 -14.46
N GLN A 16 5.53 -1.08 -15.40
CA GLN A 16 5.05 -0.42 -16.62
C GLN A 16 4.34 -1.42 -17.52
N PHE A 17 3.16 -1.04 -18.00
CA PHE A 17 2.34 -1.83 -18.92
C PHE A 17 1.65 -0.90 -19.94
N PRO A 18 2.39 -0.33 -20.91
CA PRO A 18 1.89 0.76 -21.75
C PRO A 18 0.56 0.43 -22.46
N PRO A 19 -0.39 1.38 -22.50
CA PRO A 19 -0.29 2.78 -22.04
C PRO A 19 -0.58 2.98 -20.54
N SER A 20 -0.48 1.93 -19.73
CA SER A 20 -0.84 1.91 -18.31
C SER A 20 0.35 1.55 -17.40
N VAL A 21 0.11 1.64 -16.10
CA VAL A 21 1.02 1.18 -15.05
C VAL A 21 0.20 0.33 -14.09
N ARG A 22 0.77 -0.80 -13.66
CA ARG A 22 0.23 -1.60 -12.57
C ARG A 22 1.00 -1.31 -11.31
N VAL A 23 0.29 -1.05 -10.22
CA VAL A 23 0.85 -0.82 -8.90
C VAL A 23 0.28 -1.86 -7.95
N THR A 24 1.17 -2.66 -7.38
CA THR A 24 0.84 -3.58 -6.29
C THR A 24 1.40 -3.03 -5.01
N ARG A 25 0.52 -2.67 -4.07
CA ARG A 25 0.87 -2.20 -2.73
C ARG A 25 0.72 -3.34 -1.73
N ARG A 26 1.67 -3.45 -0.82
CA ARG A 26 1.61 -4.36 0.33
C ARG A 26 1.89 -3.57 1.61
N VAL A 27 1.02 -3.72 2.59
CA VAL A 27 1.18 -3.14 3.92
C VAL A 27 1.28 -4.28 4.93
N HIS A 28 2.27 -4.21 5.81
CA HIS A 28 2.44 -5.16 6.90
C HIS A 28 2.89 -4.45 8.19
N ASP A 29 2.67 -5.11 9.32
CA ASP A 29 3.14 -4.62 10.63
C ASP A 29 4.63 -4.94 10.86
N GLN A 30 5.16 -4.53 12.03
CA GLN A 30 6.53 -4.82 12.47
C GLN A 30 6.87 -6.32 12.59
N HIS A 31 5.86 -7.19 12.55
CA HIS A 31 6.01 -8.65 12.59
C HIS A 31 5.83 -9.28 11.21
N HIS A 32 5.85 -8.47 10.13
CA HIS A 32 5.59 -8.89 8.76
C HIS A 32 4.20 -9.53 8.56
N ARG A 33 3.24 -9.30 9.46
CA ARG A 33 1.87 -9.76 9.25
C ARG A 33 1.21 -8.87 8.20
N PRO A 34 0.65 -9.44 7.13
CA PRO A 34 0.01 -8.65 6.09
C PRO A 34 -1.23 -7.97 6.68
N LEU A 35 -1.34 -6.67 6.47
CA LEU A 35 -2.49 -5.86 6.86
C LEU A 35 -3.34 -5.52 5.64
N GLU A 36 -2.72 -5.25 4.49
CA GLU A 36 -3.43 -4.95 3.25
C GLU A 36 -2.60 -5.31 2.01
N ILE A 37 -3.29 -5.75 0.96
CA ILE A 37 -2.72 -5.87 -0.39
C ILE A 37 -3.68 -5.19 -1.35
N THR A 38 -3.19 -4.16 -2.04
CA THR A 38 -3.95 -3.41 -3.05
C THR A 38 -3.32 -3.65 -4.41
N ASP A 39 -4.15 -3.86 -5.43
CA ASP A 39 -3.72 -3.95 -6.83
C ASP A 39 -4.50 -2.92 -7.65
N LEU A 40 -3.77 -2.02 -8.31
CA LEU A 40 -4.33 -0.90 -9.02
C LEU A 40 -3.72 -0.83 -10.42
N VAL A 41 -4.57 -0.59 -11.42
CA VAL A 41 -4.15 -0.28 -12.79
C VAL A 41 -4.54 1.16 -13.07
N ALA A 42 -3.56 1.96 -13.48
CA ALA A 42 -3.73 3.38 -13.77
C ALA A 42 -3.24 3.69 -15.19
N ASP A 43 -3.88 4.64 -15.87
CA ASP A 43 -3.38 5.15 -17.14
C ASP A 43 -2.04 5.87 -16.90
N ALA A 44 -1.01 5.57 -17.71
CA ALA A 44 0.32 6.14 -17.57
C ALA A 44 0.39 7.62 -17.97
N ARG A 45 -0.69 8.18 -18.51
CA ARG A 45 -0.86 9.61 -18.79
C ARG A 45 -1.27 10.42 -17.55
N LEU A 46 -1.58 9.76 -16.43
CA LEU A 46 -1.89 10.45 -15.18
C LEU A 46 -0.61 11.02 -14.57
N ASP A 47 -0.65 12.31 -14.20
CA ASP A 47 0.48 12.99 -13.56
C ASP A 47 0.73 12.49 -12.12
N ALA A 48 -0.29 11.95 -11.46
CA ALA A 48 -0.19 11.40 -10.11
C ALA A 48 -1.17 10.23 -9.89
N LEU A 49 -0.74 9.28 -9.06
CA LEU A 49 -1.56 8.19 -8.54
C LEU A 49 -1.64 8.33 -7.01
N VAL A 50 -2.78 8.80 -6.52
CA VAL A 50 -3.02 8.97 -5.08
C VAL A 50 -3.92 7.84 -4.59
N TYR A 51 -3.46 7.12 -3.57
CA TYR A 51 -4.22 6.06 -2.92
C TYR A 51 -4.13 6.20 -1.40
N GLU A 52 -5.29 6.15 -0.75
CA GLU A 52 -5.45 6.18 0.70
C GLU A 52 -5.87 4.81 1.19
N PHE A 53 -5.31 4.38 2.32
CA PHE A 53 -5.71 3.16 3.01
C PHE A 53 -5.96 3.45 4.48
N THR A 54 -6.90 2.72 5.06
CA THR A 54 -7.22 2.79 6.48
C THR A 54 -6.94 1.44 7.11
N LEU A 55 -6.10 1.43 8.14
CA LEU A 55 -5.87 0.22 8.91
C LEU A 55 -6.82 0.16 10.10
N PRO A 56 -7.44 -1.01 10.37
CA PRO A 56 -8.15 -1.18 11.62
C PRO A 56 -7.16 -1.00 12.78
N ALA A 57 -7.60 -0.32 13.84
CA ALA A 57 -6.79 -0.15 15.03
C ALA A 57 -6.33 -1.53 15.53
N ALA A 58 -5.01 -1.74 15.64
CA ALA A 58 -4.50 -2.94 16.29
C ALA A 58 -5.05 -2.98 17.72
N GLY A 59 -5.77 -4.05 18.05
CA GLY A 59 -6.29 -4.33 19.39
C GLY A 59 -5.17 -4.57 20.40
#